data_AF-A0A3D5IAE9-F1
#
_entry.id   AF-A0A3D5IAE9-F1
#
_cell.length_a   1.000
_cell.length_b   1.000
_cell.length_c   1.000
_cell.angle_alpha   90.00
_cell.angle_beta   90.00
_cell.angle_gamma   90.00
#
_symmetry.space_group_name_H-M   'P 1'
#
loop_
_entity.id
_entity.type
_entity.pdbx_description
1 polymer ?
#
loop_
_entity_poly.entity_id
_entity_poly.type
_entity_poly.pdbx_seq_one_letter_code
_entity_poly.pdbx_strand_id
1 'polypeptide(L)'
;MALKEKALRRLGEKLTAANIPFAAGGEWLRCQLGQSAVYHTFDIMVSSADAARADKVLTKLGMRQEQPAPDGVFRCHYHFDGADVTLLAADVTLETSGSAVVLGTSIPLLTESAWDAVAQLLQ
;
A
#
# COMPACT_ATOMS: atom_id res chain seq x y z
N MET A 1 -1.58 12.06 14.18
CA MET A 1 -0.74 10.88 13.86
C MET A 1 -1.47 9.56 14.12
N ALA A 2 -2.08 9.35 15.29
CA ALA A 2 -2.68 8.05 15.66
C ALA A 2 -3.85 7.51 14.79
N LEU A 3 -4.56 8.34 14.01
CA LEU A 3 -5.67 7.87 13.17
C LEU A 3 -5.17 7.15 11.91
N LYS A 4 -4.18 7.73 11.22
CA LYS A 4 -3.60 7.15 10.00
C LYS A 4 -2.93 5.80 10.26
N GLU A 5 -2.21 5.69 11.37
CA GLU A 5 -1.58 4.44 11.81
C GLU A 5 -2.61 3.36 12.19
N LYS A 6 -3.76 3.73 12.77
CA LYS A 6 -4.87 2.79 13.01
C LYS A 6 -5.45 2.26 11.71
N ALA A 7 -5.62 3.12 10.71
CA ALA A 7 -6.07 2.73 9.38
C ALA A 7 -5.09 1.73 8.75
N LEU A 8 -3.79 2.07 8.78
CA LEU A 8 -2.74 1.21 8.23
C LEU A 8 -2.66 -0.14 8.97
N ARG A 9 -2.78 -0.14 10.31
CA ARG A 9 -2.86 -1.36 11.12
C ARG A 9 -4.02 -2.25 10.64
N ARG A 10 -5.22 -1.67 10.55
CA ARG A 10 -6.45 -2.38 10.16
C ARG A 10 -6.34 -2.93 8.74
N LEU A 11 -5.74 -2.18 7.82
CA LEU A 11 -5.47 -2.64 6.46
C LEU A 11 -4.52 -3.85 6.48
N GLY A 12 -3.40 -3.75 7.19
CA GLY A 12 -2.41 -4.82 7.28
C GLY A 12 -2.99 -6.10 7.89
N GLU A 13 -3.81 -5.98 8.95
CA GLU A 13 -4.54 -7.09 9.54
C GLU A 13 -5.48 -7.76 8.53
N LYS A 14 -6.21 -6.98 7.73
CA LYS A 14 -7.19 -7.52 6.77
C LYS A 14 -6.54 -8.18 5.56
N LEU A 15 -5.46 -7.61 5.02
CA LEU A 15 -4.72 -8.22 3.92
C LEU A 15 -4.02 -9.51 4.37
N THR A 16 -3.39 -9.48 5.55
CA THR A 16 -2.80 -10.68 6.16
C THR A 16 -3.84 -11.77 6.40
N ALA A 17 -5.00 -11.42 6.99
CA ALA A 17 -6.08 -12.38 7.22
C ALA A 17 -6.67 -12.95 5.92
N ALA A 18 -6.56 -12.22 4.81
CA ALA A 18 -6.97 -12.67 3.49
C ALA A 18 -5.88 -13.49 2.75
N ASN A 19 -4.71 -13.71 3.37
CA ASN A 19 -3.54 -14.32 2.75
C ASN A 19 -3.11 -13.62 1.45
N ILE A 20 -3.18 -12.29 1.43
CA ILE A 20 -2.76 -11.47 0.29
C ILE A 20 -1.37 -10.92 0.60
N PRO A 21 -0.32 -11.31 -0.17
CA PRO A 21 0.98 -10.66 -0.09
C PRO A 21 0.86 -9.17 -0.46
N PHE A 22 1.42 -8.32 0.38
CA PHE A 22 1.42 -6.88 0.16
C PHE A 22 2.69 -6.24 0.73
N ALA A 23 3.03 -5.06 0.24
CA ALA A 23 4.11 -4.25 0.80
C ALA A 23 3.82 -2.76 0.63
N ALA A 24 4.25 -1.95 1.59
CA ALA A 24 4.10 -0.50 1.54
C ALA A 24 5.28 0.15 0.82
N GLY A 25 4.95 1.14 -0.02
CA GLY A 25 5.88 1.95 -0.79
C GLY A 25 5.68 3.44 -0.56
N GLY A 26 6.10 4.24 -1.54
CA GLY A 26 5.77 5.65 -1.64
C GLY A 26 6.32 6.52 -0.52
N GLU A 27 5.53 7.53 -0.13
CA GLU A 27 5.93 8.48 0.91
C GLU A 27 6.20 7.79 2.25
N TRP A 28 5.41 6.75 2.58
CA TRP A 28 5.58 6.03 3.83
C TRP A 28 6.89 5.24 3.87
N LEU A 29 7.26 4.58 2.77
CA LEU A 29 8.58 3.93 2.66
C LEU A 29 9.70 4.94 2.90
N ARG A 30 9.66 6.10 2.24
CA ARG A 30 10.66 7.16 2.43
C ARG A 30 10.73 7.67 3.86
N CYS A 31 9.59 7.76 4.56
CA CYS A 31 9.56 8.07 5.98
C CYS A 31 10.25 7.01 6.84
N GLN A 32 10.00 5.72 6.57
CA GLN A 32 10.64 4.62 7.30
C GLN A 32 12.14 4.54 7.07
N LEU A 33 12.61 4.98 5.89
CA LEU A 33 14.03 5.08 5.55
C LEU A 33 14.70 6.35 6.10
N GLY A 34 13.95 7.23 6.79
CA GLY A 34 14.47 8.50 7.31
C GLY A 34 14.75 9.56 6.24
N GLN A 35 14.28 9.35 5.01
CA GLN A 35 14.46 10.26 3.87
C GLN A 35 13.39 11.37 3.83
N SER A 36 12.26 11.17 4.50
CA SER A 36 11.20 12.17 4.65
C SER A 36 10.71 12.23 6.09
N ALA A 37 10.37 13.43 6.57
CA ALA A 37 9.73 13.62 7.87
C ALA A 37 8.19 13.59 7.80
N VAL A 38 7.62 13.62 6.60
CA VAL A 38 6.17 13.76 6.38
C VAL A 38 5.69 12.79 5.31
N TYR A 39 4.50 12.22 5.56
CA TYR A 39 3.74 11.42 4.60
C TYR A 39 2.26 11.80 4.68
N HIS A 40 1.58 11.75 3.54
CA HIS A 40 0.18 12.12 3.40
C HIS A 40 -0.68 10.89 3.13
N THR A 41 -0.21 10.01 2.25
CA THR A 41 -0.88 8.81 1.77
C THR A 41 -0.08 7.56 2.10
N PHE A 42 -0.74 6.40 2.07
CA PHE A 42 -0.08 5.10 2.08
C PHE A 42 -0.20 4.44 0.71
N ASP A 43 0.92 4.17 0.07
CA ASP A 43 0.94 3.40 -1.16
C ASP A 43 1.17 1.92 -0.82
N ILE A 44 0.19 1.08 -1.16
CA ILE A 44 0.19 -0.35 -0.87
C ILE A 44 0.27 -1.10 -2.18
N MET A 45 1.32 -1.89 -2.36
CA MET A 45 1.54 -2.72 -3.52
C MET A 45 1.11 -4.16 -3.26
N VAL A 46 0.38 -4.74 -4.21
CA VAL A 46 0.06 -6.17 -4.28
C VAL A 46 0.41 -6.71 -5.68
N SER A 47 0.40 -8.03 -5.84
CA SER A 47 0.55 -8.63 -7.17
C SER A 47 -0.67 -8.36 -8.05
N SER A 48 -0.52 -8.33 -9.37
CA SER A 48 -1.66 -8.25 -10.31
C SER A 48 -2.69 -9.35 -10.09
N ALA A 49 -2.25 -10.56 -9.71
CA ALA A 49 -3.14 -11.69 -9.41
C ALA A 49 -4.00 -11.45 -8.16
N ASP A 50 -3.53 -10.60 -7.25
CA ASP A 50 -4.20 -10.26 -5.99
C ASP A 50 -5.03 -8.99 -6.05
N ALA A 51 -4.90 -8.19 -7.11
CA ALA A 51 -5.53 -6.88 -7.25
C ALA A 51 -7.04 -6.91 -6.91
N ALA A 52 -7.80 -7.82 -7.52
CA ALA A 52 -9.24 -7.93 -7.31
C ALA A 52 -9.60 -8.38 -5.87
N ARG A 53 -8.75 -9.22 -5.25
CA ARG A 53 -8.95 -9.67 -3.87
C ARG A 53 -8.67 -8.54 -2.89
N ALA A 54 -7.58 -7.81 -3.11
CA ALA A 54 -7.19 -6.67 -2.31
C ALA A 54 -8.22 -5.52 -2.42
N ASP A 55 -8.68 -5.19 -3.64
CA ASP A 55 -9.75 -4.22 -3.87
C ASP A 55 -11.00 -4.58 -3.07
N LYS A 56 -11.45 -5.84 -3.14
CA LYS A 56 -12.61 -6.30 -2.38
C LYS A 56 -12.43 -6.17 -0.87
N VAL A 57 -11.20 -6.31 -0.35
CA VAL A 57 -10.91 -6.10 1.08
C VAL A 57 -10.97 -4.62 1.42
N LEU A 58 -10.31 -3.75 0.65
CA LEU A 58 -10.23 -2.32 0.93
C LEU A 58 -11.56 -1.59 0.70
N THR A 59 -12.35 -2.01 -0.29
CA THR A 59 -13.71 -1.49 -0.53
C THR A 59 -14.64 -1.72 0.68
N LYS A 60 -14.38 -2.74 1.50
CA LYS A 60 -15.13 -2.95 2.76
C LYS A 60 -14.66 -2.06 3.90
N LEU A 61 -13.50 -1.43 3.77
CA LEU A 61 -12.92 -0.56 4.79
C LEU A 61 -13.37 0.89 4.65
N GLY A 62 -13.60 1.37 3.42
CA GLY A 62 -14.19 2.69 3.20
C GLY A 62 -14.42 3.04 1.75
N MET A 63 -14.35 4.34 1.46
CA MET A 63 -14.76 4.89 0.16
C MET A 63 -13.71 4.58 -0.90
N ARG A 64 -14.09 3.82 -1.93
CA ARG A 64 -13.28 3.49 -3.11
C ARG A 64 -13.44 4.56 -4.18
N GLN A 65 -12.33 4.98 -4.76
CA GLN A 65 -12.26 5.85 -5.94
C GLN A 65 -11.25 5.28 -6.92
N GLU A 66 -11.69 4.93 -8.12
CA GLU A 66 -10.80 4.47 -9.18
C GLU A 66 -9.94 5.63 -9.69
N GLN A 67 -8.68 5.35 -9.99
CA GLN A 67 -7.74 6.34 -10.48
C GLN A 67 -7.25 5.94 -11.87
N PRO A 68 -6.99 6.90 -12.78
CA PRO A 68 -6.33 6.62 -14.04
C PRO A 68 -5.00 5.90 -13.81
N ALA A 69 -4.78 4.84 -14.55
CA ALA A 69 -3.55 4.05 -14.52
C ALA A 69 -3.16 3.65 -15.95
N PRO A 70 -1.86 3.52 -16.24
CA PRO A 70 -1.41 2.91 -17.50
C PRO A 70 -1.90 1.47 -17.65
N ASP A 71 -1.96 0.99 -18.89
CA ASP A 71 -2.39 -0.36 -19.19
C ASP A 71 -1.57 -1.40 -18.41
N GLY A 72 -2.27 -2.36 -17.79
CA GLY A 72 -1.64 -3.41 -16.98
C GLY A 72 -1.32 -3.01 -15.53
N VAL A 73 -1.63 -1.77 -15.12
CA VAL A 73 -1.52 -1.32 -13.73
C VAL A 73 -2.91 -1.13 -13.13
N PHE A 74 -3.15 -1.78 -12.00
CA PHE A 74 -4.31 -1.49 -11.16
C PHE A 74 -3.99 -0.33 -10.23
N ARG A 75 -4.86 0.69 -10.19
CA ARG A 75 -4.75 1.80 -9.25
C ARG A 75 -6.11 2.19 -8.71
N CYS A 76 -6.27 2.12 -7.39
CA CYS A 76 -7.47 2.61 -6.71
C CYS A 76 -7.10 3.35 -5.43
N HIS A 77 -7.78 4.46 -5.20
CA HIS A 77 -7.68 5.25 -3.99
C HIS A 77 -8.78 4.87 -3.02
N TYR A 78 -8.45 4.81 -1.73
CA TYR A 78 -9.37 4.50 -0.65
C TYR A 78 -9.22 5.51 0.46
N HIS A 79 -10.36 5.96 0.98
CA HIS A 79 -10.40 6.78 2.18
C HIS A 79 -11.14 6.04 3.30
N PHE A 80 -10.45 5.80 4.41
CA PHE A 80 -11.05 5.21 5.62
C PHE A 80 -10.25 5.58 6.87
N ASP A 81 -10.95 5.67 8.01
CA ASP A 81 -10.36 5.94 9.33
C ASP A 81 -9.44 7.20 9.34
N GLY A 82 -9.70 8.18 8.45
CA GLY A 82 -8.93 9.42 8.30
C GLY A 82 -7.60 9.27 7.57
N ALA A 83 -7.39 8.14 6.87
CA ALA A 83 -6.23 7.87 6.04
C ALA A 83 -6.62 7.74 4.56
N ASP A 84 -5.71 8.21 3.72
CA ASP A 84 -5.74 8.05 2.28
C ASP A 84 -4.77 6.93 1.89
N VAL A 85 -5.28 5.93 1.17
CA VAL A 85 -4.54 4.74 0.78
C VAL A 85 -4.66 4.54 -0.73
N THR A 86 -3.54 4.44 -1.43
CA THR A 86 -3.50 4.02 -2.82
C THR A 86 -3.15 2.55 -2.88
N LEU A 87 -4.05 1.72 -3.41
CA LEU A 87 -3.75 0.34 -3.77
C LEU A 87 -3.21 0.31 -5.20
N LEU A 88 -2.04 -0.27 -5.34
CA LEU A 88 -1.33 -0.47 -6.60
C LEU A 88 -1.19 -1.97 -6.83
N ALA A 89 -1.38 -2.40 -8.07
CA ALA A 89 -0.98 -3.74 -8.50
C ALA A 89 -0.40 -3.71 -9.90
N ALA A 90 0.67 -4.45 -10.10
CA ALA A 90 1.34 -4.64 -11.37
C ALA A 90 2.04 -6.00 -11.36
N ASP A 91 2.49 -6.46 -12.52
CA ASP A 91 3.24 -7.71 -12.66
C ASP A 91 4.71 -7.48 -12.28
N VAL A 92 4.93 -7.22 -10.98
CA VAL A 92 6.25 -6.97 -10.40
C VAL A 92 6.45 -7.81 -9.15
N THR A 93 7.70 -8.20 -8.90
CA THR A 93 8.07 -8.90 -7.68
C THR A 93 7.99 -7.95 -6.49
N LEU A 94 7.26 -8.35 -5.44
CA LEU A 94 7.22 -7.64 -4.17
C LEU A 94 8.51 -7.91 -3.36
N GLU A 95 9.61 -7.29 -3.76
CA GLU A 95 10.86 -7.37 -2.99
C GLU A 95 10.77 -6.47 -1.76
N THR A 96 10.90 -7.06 -0.58
CA THR A 96 10.77 -6.33 0.69
C THR A 96 12.11 -6.14 1.38
N SER A 97 12.38 -4.94 1.90
CA SER A 97 13.58 -4.59 2.67
C SER A 97 13.43 -4.85 4.18
N GLY A 98 12.21 -5.14 4.63
CA GLY A 98 11.89 -5.36 6.03
C GLY A 98 10.42 -5.08 6.31
N SER A 99 10.11 -4.68 7.55
CA SER A 99 8.76 -4.28 7.94
C SER A 99 8.79 -3.14 8.94
N ALA A 100 7.79 -2.27 8.88
CA ALA A 100 7.51 -1.30 9.93
C ALA A 100 6.46 -1.85 10.89
N VAL A 101 6.66 -1.66 12.20
CA VAL A 101 5.66 -2.05 13.21
C VAL A 101 4.72 -0.88 13.44
N VAL A 102 3.46 -1.05 13.05
CA VAL A 102 2.40 -0.06 13.21
C VAL A 102 1.40 -0.58 14.21
N LEU A 103 1.41 -0.02 15.42
CA LEU A 103 0.48 -0.37 16.51
C LEU A 103 0.40 -1.89 16.78
N GLY A 104 1.53 -2.59 16.68
CA GLY A 104 1.66 -4.04 16.90
C GLY A 104 1.51 -4.91 15.65
N THR A 105 1.16 -4.33 14.50
CA THR A 105 1.07 -5.05 13.22
C THR A 105 2.32 -4.80 12.39
N SER A 106 2.93 -5.86 11.88
CA SER A 106 4.05 -5.78 10.93
C SER A 106 3.51 -5.45 9.53
N ILE A 107 3.98 -4.35 8.97
CA ILE A 107 3.66 -3.87 7.62
C ILE A 107 4.91 -4.06 6.77
N PRO A 108 4.94 -5.00 5.80
CA PRO A 108 6.08 -5.19 4.93
C PRO A 108 6.39 -3.92 4.15
N LEU A 109 7.67 -3.59 3.98
CA LEU A 109 8.15 -2.43 3.23
C LEU A 109 8.83 -2.90 1.96
N LEU A 110 8.52 -2.28 0.82
CA LEU A 110 9.26 -2.52 -0.42
C LEU A 110 10.74 -2.12 -0.27
N THR A 111 11.61 -2.71 -1.08
CA THR A 111 12.92 -2.12 -1.36
C THR A 111 12.74 -0.81 -2.15
N GLU A 112 13.69 0.12 -2.02
CA GLU A 112 13.67 1.35 -2.84
C GLU A 112 13.66 1.02 -4.33
N SER A 113 14.47 0.05 -4.75
CA SER A 113 14.54 -0.40 -6.15
C SER A 113 13.21 -0.95 -6.67
N ALA A 114 12.49 -1.74 -5.87
CA ALA A 114 11.18 -2.25 -6.25
C ALA A 114 10.15 -1.11 -6.34
N TRP A 115 10.21 -0.14 -5.42
CA TRP A 115 9.35 1.03 -5.50
C TRP A 115 9.65 1.91 -6.72
N ASP A 116 10.91 2.13 -7.05
CA ASP A 116 11.30 2.91 -8.23
C ASP A 116 10.83 2.26 -9.54
N ALA A 117 10.88 0.92 -9.62
CA ALA A 117 10.31 0.19 -10.76
C ALA A 117 8.78 0.40 -10.88
N VAL A 118 8.05 0.38 -9.76
CA VAL A 118 6.62 0.69 -9.74
C VAL A 118 6.35 2.14 -10.10
N ALA A 119 7.17 3.08 -9.62
CA ALA A 119 7.02 4.50 -9.91
C ALA A 119 7.20 4.80 -11.41
N GLN A 120 8.10 4.10 -12.10
CA GLN A 120 8.26 4.20 -13.56
C GLN A 120 7.04 3.68 -14.33
N LEU A 121 6.34 2.67 -13.81
CA LEU A 121 5.09 2.17 -14.41
C LEU A 121 3.91 3.12 -14.24
N LEU A 122 4.01 4.12 -13.37
CA LEU A 122 2.96 5.10 -13.08
C LEU A 122 3.15 6.43 -13.83
N GLN A 123 4.22 6.58 -14.61
CA GLN A 123 4.54 7.73 -15.45
C GLN A 123 3.82 7.66 -16.81
#